data_AF-A0A2C9XX67-F1
#
_entry.id   AF-A0A2C9XX67-F1
#
_cell.length_a   1.000
_cell.length_b   1.000
_cell.length_c   1.000
_cell.angle_alpha   90.00
_cell.angle_beta   90.00
_cell.angle_gamma   90.00
#
_symmetry.space_group_name_H-M   'P 1'
#
loop_
_entity.id
_entity.type
_entity.pdbx_description
1 polymer ?
#
loop_
_entity_poly.entity_id
_entity_poly.type
_entity_poly.pdbx_seq_one_letter_code
_entity_poly.pdbx_strand_id
1 'polypeptide(L)'
;MLIEILQKYFEAKEKLRLELRNHQEQKYFLDNISISEGTLLLEELLRYNKQWSILQFELLLRLNKDAALAFIKDYYLEQDLANHIDNKVHNLKTMFTEIKNILGKEELIKVLKCKEFRPANKRNKKVKEAIKFALNKD
;
A
#
# COMPACT_ATOMS: atom_id res chain seq x y z
N MET A 1 25.19 -3.80 -24.58
CA MET A 1 23.78 -4.23 -24.62
C MET A 1 23.16 -4.53 -23.25
N LEU A 2 23.53 -5.60 -22.52
CA LEU A 2 22.90 -5.87 -21.20
C LEU A 2 23.21 -4.80 -20.14
N ILE A 3 24.47 -4.34 -20.07
CA ILE A 3 24.89 -3.30 -19.11
C ILE A 3 24.08 -2.01 -19.30
N GLU A 4 23.93 -1.55 -20.55
CA GLU A 4 23.15 -0.35 -20.87
C GLU A 4 21.66 -0.50 -20.50
N ILE A 5 21.06 -1.67 -20.72
CA ILE A 5 19.67 -1.94 -20.33
C ILE A 5 19.51 -1.87 -18.81
N LEU A 6 20.43 -2.46 -18.07
CA LEU A 6 20.41 -2.42 -16.60
C LEU A 6 20.57 -0.98 -16.09
N GLN A 7 21.46 -0.19 -16.68
CA GLN A 7 21.64 1.23 -16.33
C GLN A 7 20.35 2.02 -16.53
N LYS A 8 19.72 1.92 -17.71
CA LYS A 8 18.44 2.58 -18.00
C LYS A 8 17.34 2.16 -17.02
N TYR A 9 17.30 0.88 -16.64
CA TYR A 9 16.34 0.40 -15.65
C TYR A 9 16.54 1.08 -14.28
N PHE A 10 17.78 1.17 -13.79
CA PHE A 10 18.06 1.81 -12.50
C PHE A 10 17.75 3.31 -12.52
N GLU A 11 18.09 4.01 -13.61
CA GLU A 11 17.76 5.42 -13.79
C GLU A 11 16.25 5.67 -13.81
N ALA A 12 15.51 4.89 -14.61
CA ALA A 12 14.04 5.00 -14.68
C ALA A 12 13.38 4.69 -13.34
N LYS A 13 13.88 3.66 -12.64
CA LYS A 13 13.43 3.29 -11.30
C LYS A 13 13.65 4.44 -10.32
N GLU A 14 14.82 5.05 -10.30
CA GLU A 14 15.12 6.16 -9.39
C GLU A 14 14.29 7.41 -9.73
N LYS A 15 14.09 7.72 -11.00
CA LYS A 15 13.20 8.81 -11.42
C LYS A 15 11.77 8.57 -10.91
N LEU A 16 11.22 7.37 -11.13
CA LEU A 16 9.89 7.01 -10.63
C LEU A 16 9.78 7.18 -9.11
N ARG A 17 10.82 6.81 -8.35
CA ARG A 17 10.87 7.01 -6.89
C ARG A 17 10.70 8.47 -6.50
N LEU A 18 11.32 9.39 -7.25
CA LEU A 18 11.26 10.82 -7.02
C LEU A 18 9.87 11.37 -7.38
N GLU A 19 9.33 11.00 -8.54
CA GLU A 19 8.00 11.46 -8.97
C GLU A 19 6.89 10.96 -8.03
N LEU A 20 6.98 9.73 -7.53
CA LEU A 20 6.04 9.21 -6.54
C LEU A 20 6.04 9.97 -5.21
N ARG A 21 7.04 10.81 -4.94
CA ARG A 21 7.10 11.70 -3.76
C ARG A 21 6.68 13.12 -4.08
N ASN A 22 6.51 13.44 -5.35
CA ASN A 22 6.13 14.76 -5.81
C ASN A 22 4.59 14.88 -5.81
N HIS A 23 4.05 15.66 -4.87
CA HIS A 23 2.60 15.84 -4.73
C HIS A 23 1.93 16.44 -5.97
N GLN A 24 2.64 17.28 -6.73
CA GLN A 24 2.11 17.85 -7.96
C GLN A 24 1.92 16.77 -9.04
N GLU A 25 2.91 15.88 -9.18
CA GLU A 25 2.84 14.78 -10.14
C GLU A 25 1.86 13.69 -9.72
N GLN A 26 1.78 13.39 -8.42
CA GLN A 26 0.73 12.51 -7.87
C GLN A 26 -0.68 13.02 -8.24
N LYS A 27 -0.92 14.33 -8.04
CA LYS A 27 -2.19 14.95 -8.39
C LYS A 27 -2.43 14.90 -9.89
N TYR A 28 -1.45 15.29 -10.69
CA TYR A 28 -1.55 15.23 -12.16
C TYR A 28 -1.89 13.81 -12.64
N PHE A 29 -1.22 12.80 -12.10
CA PHE A 29 -1.52 11.40 -12.39
C PHE A 29 -2.98 11.05 -12.06
N LEU A 30 -3.44 11.35 -10.85
CA LEU A 30 -4.82 11.04 -10.42
C LEU A 30 -5.88 11.78 -11.25
N ASP A 31 -5.59 13.02 -11.67
CA ASP A 31 -6.52 13.86 -12.43
C ASP A 31 -6.61 13.45 -13.92
N ASN A 32 -5.59 12.77 -14.47
CA ASN A 32 -5.49 12.52 -15.91
C ASN A 32 -5.51 11.03 -16.31
N ILE A 33 -5.26 10.09 -15.40
CA ILE A 33 -5.26 8.68 -15.75
C ILE A 33 -6.66 8.06 -15.70
N SER A 34 -6.92 7.09 -16.58
CA SER A 34 -8.13 6.27 -16.46
C SER A 34 -8.04 5.38 -15.22
N ILE A 35 -9.18 5.16 -14.52
CA ILE A 35 -9.23 4.32 -13.33
C ILE A 35 -8.70 2.91 -13.63
N SER A 36 -9.09 2.31 -14.76
CA SER A 36 -8.66 0.96 -15.14
C SER A 36 -7.16 0.86 -15.36
N GLU A 37 -6.58 1.79 -16.12
CA GLU A 37 -5.15 1.79 -16.43
C GLU A 37 -4.31 2.08 -15.19
N GLY A 38 -4.68 3.13 -14.44
CA GLY A 38 -3.96 3.49 -13.22
C GLY A 38 -4.04 2.41 -12.15
N THR A 39 -5.18 1.70 -12.05
CA THR A 39 -5.32 0.54 -11.14
C THR A 39 -4.30 -0.54 -11.51
N LEU A 40 -4.21 -0.93 -12.78
CA LEU A 40 -3.28 -1.96 -13.25
C LEU A 40 -1.82 -1.58 -12.97
N LEU A 41 -1.43 -0.36 -13.34
CA LEU A 41 -0.06 0.13 -13.15
C LEU A 41 0.33 0.16 -11.67
N LEU A 42 -0.56 0.63 -10.80
CA LEU A 42 -0.29 0.72 -9.36
C LEU A 42 -0.24 -0.66 -8.69
N GLU A 43 -1.12 -1.59 -9.08
CA GLU A 43 -1.08 -2.96 -8.58
C GLU A 43 0.20 -3.69 -8.99
N GLU A 44 0.64 -3.56 -10.25
CA GLU A 44 1.92 -4.10 -10.69
C GLU A 44 3.06 -3.52 -9.87
N LEU A 45 3.07 -2.20 -9.69
CA LEU A 45 4.12 -1.52 -8.96
C LEU A 45 4.18 -1.96 -7.49
N LEU A 46 3.02 -2.16 -6.85
CA LEU A 46 2.91 -2.71 -5.49
C LEU A 46 3.45 -4.14 -5.38
N ARG A 47 3.19 -4.99 -6.37
CA ARG A 47 3.65 -6.40 -6.38
C ARG A 47 5.16 -6.50 -6.52
N TYR A 48 5.77 -5.65 -7.35
CA TYR A 48 7.19 -5.76 -7.70
C TYR A 48 8.14 -4.86 -6.87
N ASN A 49 7.66 -3.76 -6.27
CA ASN A 49 8.50 -2.83 -5.50
C ASN A 49 8.09 -2.74 -4.02
N LYS A 50 8.53 -3.72 -3.22
CA LYS A 50 8.26 -3.78 -1.78
C LYS A 50 8.73 -2.55 -0.99
N GLN A 51 9.78 -1.87 -1.45
CA GLN A 51 10.37 -0.71 -0.77
C GLN A 51 9.49 0.54 -0.76
N TRP A 52 8.57 0.68 -1.73
CA TRP A 52 7.80 1.91 -1.90
C TRP A 52 6.31 1.73 -1.65
N SER A 53 5.91 0.49 -1.32
CA SER A 53 4.53 0.00 -1.27
C SER A 53 3.51 0.92 -0.59
N ILE A 54 3.96 1.82 0.29
CA ILE A 54 3.11 2.82 0.95
C ILE A 54 2.61 3.88 -0.05
N LEU A 55 3.50 4.51 -0.83
CA LEU A 55 3.13 5.61 -1.73
C LEU A 55 2.22 5.12 -2.86
N GLN A 56 2.51 3.93 -3.39
CA GLN A 56 1.62 3.34 -4.40
C GLN A 56 0.28 2.95 -3.82
N PHE A 57 0.25 2.45 -2.58
CA PHE A 57 -1.00 2.08 -1.93
C PHE A 57 -1.87 3.31 -1.69
N GLU A 58 -1.29 4.42 -1.25
CA GLU A 58 -2.02 5.68 -1.09
C GLU A 58 -2.64 6.14 -2.42
N LEU A 59 -1.87 6.14 -3.50
CA LEU A 59 -2.36 6.49 -4.84
C LEU A 59 -3.47 5.55 -5.30
N LEU A 60 -3.31 4.25 -5.07
CA LEU A 60 -4.33 3.25 -5.43
C LEU A 60 -5.59 3.46 -4.61
N LEU A 61 -5.46 3.79 -3.32
CA LEU A 61 -6.59 4.05 -2.44
C LEU A 61 -7.39 5.28 -2.87
N ARG A 62 -6.71 6.33 -3.36
CA ARG A 62 -7.34 7.55 -3.90
C ARG A 62 -8.00 7.31 -5.26
N LEU A 63 -7.36 6.52 -6.13
CA LEU A 63 -7.84 6.25 -7.49
C LEU A 63 -8.97 5.21 -7.51
N ASN A 64 -8.78 4.11 -6.79
CA ASN A 64 -9.66 2.95 -6.79
C ASN A 64 -9.63 2.24 -5.42
N LYS A 65 -10.51 2.69 -4.53
CA LYS A 65 -10.59 2.17 -3.15
C LYS A 65 -10.79 0.66 -3.11
N ASP A 66 -11.60 0.09 -4.00
CA ASP A 66 -11.99 -1.33 -3.92
C ASP A 66 -10.79 -2.22 -4.27
N ALA A 67 -10.01 -1.83 -5.28
CA ALA A 67 -8.75 -2.47 -5.62
C ALA A 67 -7.72 -2.36 -4.49
N ALA A 68 -7.56 -1.18 -3.88
CA ALA A 68 -6.66 -1.01 -2.73
C ALA A 68 -7.06 -1.91 -1.55
N LEU A 69 -8.35 -1.96 -1.23
CA LEU A 69 -8.87 -2.78 -0.13
C LEU A 69 -8.79 -4.29 -0.44
N ALA A 70 -8.91 -4.70 -1.70
CA ALA A 70 -8.63 -6.08 -2.10
C ALA A 70 -7.14 -6.40 -1.93
N PHE A 71 -6.26 -5.52 -2.40
CA PHE A 71 -4.82 -5.72 -2.29
C PHE A 71 -4.34 -5.90 -0.84
N ILE A 72 -4.76 -5.05 0.09
CA ILE A 72 -4.36 -5.20 1.50
C ILE A 72 -4.89 -6.52 2.11
N LYS A 73 -6.10 -6.95 1.73
CA LYS A 73 -6.67 -8.22 2.20
C LYS A 73 -5.83 -9.40 1.73
N ASP A 74 -5.56 -9.48 0.44
CA ASP A 74 -4.92 -10.64 -0.18
C ASP A 74 -3.42 -10.74 0.16
N TYR A 75 -2.71 -9.60 0.18
CA TYR A 75 -1.25 -9.56 0.32
C TYR A 75 -0.76 -9.40 1.76
N TYR A 76 -1.61 -8.91 2.66
CA TYR A 76 -1.24 -8.67 4.05
C TYR A 76 -2.13 -9.41 5.03
N LEU A 77 -3.46 -9.22 4.97
CA LEU A 77 -4.35 -9.71 6.03
C LEU A 77 -4.55 -11.22 5.98
N GLU A 78 -4.62 -11.80 4.78
CA GLU A 78 -4.75 -13.24 4.55
C GLU A 78 -3.41 -13.98 4.72
N GLN A 79 -2.27 -13.30 4.72
CA GLN A 79 -0.97 -13.96 4.87
C GLN A 79 -0.69 -14.30 6.35
N ASP A 80 0.11 -15.33 6.65
CA ASP A 80 0.54 -15.57 8.03
C ASP A 80 1.66 -14.58 8.42
N LEU A 81 1.27 -13.48 9.05
CA LEU A 81 2.18 -12.41 9.47
C LEU A 81 2.92 -12.75 10.76
N ALA A 82 2.52 -13.78 11.49
CA ALA A 82 3.21 -14.20 12.71
C ALA A 82 4.60 -14.81 12.41
N ASN A 83 4.74 -15.41 11.22
CA ASN A 83 5.96 -16.08 10.75
C ASN A 83 6.69 -15.32 9.62
N HIS A 84 6.25 -14.11 9.29
CA HIS A 84 6.84 -13.31 8.20
C HIS A 84 7.86 -12.27 8.70
N ILE A 85 8.77 -11.89 7.77
CA ILE A 85 9.82 -10.89 7.97
C ILE A 85 9.20 -9.51 8.30
N ASP A 86 9.85 -8.80 9.24
CA ASP A 86 9.44 -7.53 9.88
C ASP A 86 8.86 -6.43 8.96
N ASN A 87 9.28 -6.36 7.69
CA ASN A 87 8.88 -5.28 6.77
C ASN A 87 7.38 -5.27 6.44
N LYS A 88 6.69 -6.42 6.47
CA LYS A 88 5.24 -6.46 6.17
C LYS A 88 4.40 -5.77 7.25
N VAL A 89 4.80 -5.89 8.53
CA VAL A 89 4.04 -5.29 9.63
C VAL A 89 4.25 -3.78 9.70
N HIS A 90 5.45 -3.29 9.34
CA HIS A 90 5.70 -1.86 9.22
C HIS A 90 4.77 -1.21 8.18
N ASN A 91 4.60 -1.85 7.01
CA ASN A 91 3.72 -1.35 5.95
C ASN A 91 2.25 -1.29 6.40
N LEU A 92 1.78 -2.27 7.19
CA LEU A 92 0.40 -2.27 7.72
C LEU A 92 0.08 -1.05 8.57
N LYS A 93 1.03 -0.58 9.39
CA LYS A 93 0.84 0.62 10.21
C LYS A 93 0.47 1.82 9.32
N THR A 94 1.21 2.02 8.24
CA THR A 94 0.97 3.15 7.35
C THR A 94 -0.28 2.92 6.50
N MET A 95 -0.46 1.73 5.93
CA MET A 95 -1.66 1.41 5.13
C MET A 95 -2.96 1.58 5.93
N PHE A 96 -3.02 1.15 7.20
CA PHE A 96 -4.17 1.39 8.06
C PHE A 96 -4.39 2.87 8.36
N THR A 97 -3.30 3.63 8.51
CA THR A 97 -3.37 5.10 8.71
C THR A 97 -3.94 5.76 7.46
N GLU A 98 -3.48 5.39 6.26
CA GLU A 98 -4.00 5.93 5.00
C GLU A 98 -5.48 5.55 4.77
N ILE A 99 -5.87 4.31 5.08
CA ILE A 99 -7.30 3.91 5.03
C ILE A 99 -8.13 4.82 5.94
N LYS A 100 -7.69 5.08 7.17
CA LYS A 100 -8.40 6.00 8.07
C LYS A 100 -8.43 7.42 7.51
N ASN A 101 -7.30 7.95 7.06
CA ASN A 101 -7.17 9.35 6.65
C ASN A 101 -7.94 9.66 5.36
N ILE A 102 -7.98 8.72 4.41
CA ILE A 102 -8.57 8.91 3.10
C ILE A 102 -10.03 8.43 3.06
N LEU A 103 -10.32 7.25 3.64
CA LEU A 103 -11.66 6.64 3.59
C LEU A 103 -12.47 6.78 4.89
N GLY A 104 -11.82 7.21 5.99
CA GLY A 104 -12.45 7.39 7.29
C GLY A 104 -12.29 6.19 8.24
N LYS A 105 -12.54 6.46 9.52
CA LYS A 105 -12.41 5.49 10.61
C LYS A 105 -13.34 4.27 10.45
N GLU A 106 -14.54 4.46 9.92
CA GLU A 106 -15.51 3.38 9.73
C GLU A 106 -14.99 2.34 8.73
N GLU A 107 -14.36 2.79 7.65
CA GLU A 107 -13.81 1.90 6.63
C GLU A 107 -12.62 1.11 7.19
N LEU A 108 -11.75 1.76 7.97
CA LEU A 108 -10.71 1.04 8.72
C LEU A 108 -11.32 -0.03 9.63
N ILE A 109 -12.39 0.27 10.37
CA ILE A 109 -13.05 -0.73 11.23
C ILE A 109 -13.57 -1.93 10.41
N LYS A 110 -14.15 -1.70 9.22
CA LYS A 110 -14.58 -2.79 8.34
C LYS A 110 -13.40 -3.67 7.91
N VAL A 111 -12.28 -3.06 7.52
CA VAL A 111 -11.05 -3.79 7.17
C VAL A 111 -10.55 -4.62 8.34
N LEU A 112 -10.53 -4.07 9.56
CA LEU A 112 -10.08 -4.78 10.76
C LEU A 112 -11.00 -5.95 11.17
N LYS A 113 -12.28 -5.89 10.77
CA LYS A 113 -13.29 -6.93 11.02
C LYS A 113 -13.48 -7.90 9.86
N CYS A 114 -12.75 -7.74 8.75
CA CYS A 114 -12.93 -8.62 7.59
C CYS A 114 -12.50 -10.07 7.90
N LYS A 115 -13.08 -11.01 7.15
CA LYS A 115 -12.88 -12.46 7.34
C LYS A 115 -11.46 -12.89 6.94
N GLU A 116 -10.87 -12.20 5.98
CA GLU A 116 -9.53 -12.45 5.45
C GLU A 116 -8.46 -12.15 6.50
N PHE A 117 -8.76 -11.26 7.46
CA PHE A 117 -7.81 -10.91 8.51
C PHE A 117 -7.70 -12.02 9.54
N ARG A 118 -6.67 -12.86 9.37
CA ARG A 118 -6.41 -14.03 10.21
C ARG A 118 -6.41 -13.69 11.70
N PRO A 119 -7.09 -14.48 12.55
CA PRO A 119 -7.06 -14.29 14.00
C PRO A 119 -5.65 -14.32 14.60
N ALA A 120 -4.74 -15.12 14.04
CA ALA A 120 -3.34 -15.19 14.46
C ALA A 120 -2.62 -13.83 14.27
N ASN A 121 -2.84 -13.16 13.14
CA ASN A 121 -2.26 -11.84 12.88
C ASN A 121 -2.80 -10.79 13.85
N LYS A 122 -4.09 -10.84 14.18
CA LYS A 122 -4.70 -9.95 15.19
C LYS A 122 -4.10 -10.14 16.59
N ARG A 123 -3.52 -11.31 16.87
CA ARG A 123 -2.82 -11.60 18.14
C ARG A 123 -1.36 -11.14 18.13
N ASN A 124 -0.75 -10.92 16.97
CA ASN A 124 0.63 -10.47 16.83
C ASN A 124 0.83 -9.07 17.46
N LYS A 125 1.88 -8.92 18.29
CA LYS A 125 2.17 -7.67 19.04
C LYS A 125 2.34 -6.47 18.11
N LYS A 126 3.16 -6.60 17.05
CA LYS A 126 3.46 -5.51 16.13
C LYS A 126 2.21 -5.11 15.32
N VAL A 127 1.37 -6.07 14.94
CA VAL A 127 0.10 -5.79 14.25
C VAL A 127 -0.87 -5.06 15.17
N LYS A 128 -0.98 -5.46 16.45
CA LYS A 128 -1.79 -4.72 17.44
C LYS A 128 -1.31 -3.29 17.61
N GLU A 129 0.00 -3.07 17.65
CA GLU A 129 0.59 -1.72 17.73
C GLU A 129 0.28 -0.89 16.48
N ALA A 130 0.36 -1.49 15.28
CA ALA A 130 -0.02 -0.85 14.02
C ALA A 130 -1.51 -0.43 14.02
N ILE A 131 -2.41 -1.31 14.46
CA ILE A 131 -3.85 -1.03 14.59
C ILE A 131 -4.09 0.09 15.60
N LYS A 132 -3.50 0.00 16.79
CA LYS A 132 -3.65 1.00 17.85
C LYS A 132 -3.18 2.37 17.37
N PHE A 133 -2.05 2.43 16.66
CA PHE A 133 -1.52 3.66 16.09
C PHE A 133 -2.51 4.28 15.09
N ALA A 134 -3.00 3.51 14.13
CA ALA A 134 -3.92 4.03 13.12
C ALA A 134 -5.24 4.51 13.74
N LEU A 135 -5.77 3.82 14.76
CA LEU A 135 -7.03 4.22 15.39
C LEU A 135 -6.90 5.49 16.24
N ASN A 136 -5.79 5.65 16.96
CA ASN A 136 -5.61 6.71 17.98
C ASN A 136 -4.90 7.96 17.48
N LYS A 137 -4.23 7.91 16.33
CA LYS A 137 -3.58 9.09 15.76
C LYS A 137 -4.63 9.92 15.02
N ASP A 138 -4.90 11.13 15.49
CA ASP A 138 -5.79 12.09 14.84
C ASP A 138 -5.22 12.61 13.51
#